data_AF-A0A5J9WS90-F1
#
_entry.id   AF-A0A5J9WS90-F1
#
_cell.length_a   1.000
_cell.length_b   1.000
_cell.length_c   1.000
_cell.angle_alpha   90.00
_cell.angle_beta   90.00
_cell.angle_gamma   90.00
#
_symmetry.space_group_name_H-M   'P 1'
#
loop_
_entity.id
_entity.type
_entity.pdbx_description
1 polymer ?
#
loop_
_entity_poly.entity_id
_entity_poly.type
_entity_poly.pdbx_seq_one_letter_code
_entity_poly.pdbx_strand_id
1 'polypeptide(L)'
;MAVEWVLSSIASSAIPAWLLFLYTTLALRENILRVNGSDIRPWWILHHYCAMLMALISLTWEIKGSPDCARKQRGVELFLCWAIMQGFVMMLQNRYQRQRLYTRIALGKAKRMDVVWGETAGVEGQLLLLCPLLFLLQGFEGYVGFLLLRTATTGVIPEWQVVVCGILLIAMAIGNFANTVDTLMAKSRFKAKMKKSKSKRDLGTCTSPKGSSPIDSAARA
;
A
#
# COMPACT_ATOMS: atom_id res chain seq x y z
N MET A 1 -10.71 30.85 22.50
CA MET A 1 -9.83 31.39 21.43
C MET A 1 -8.36 31.09 21.68
N ALA A 2 -7.71 31.58 22.75
CA ALA A 2 -6.28 31.31 22.97
C ALA A 2 -5.93 29.81 23.10
N VAL A 3 -6.75 29.03 23.81
CA VAL A 3 -6.54 27.59 23.97
C VAL A 3 -6.66 26.85 22.63
N GLU A 4 -7.68 27.15 21.81
CA GLU A 4 -7.86 26.59 20.46
C GLU A 4 -6.67 26.91 19.54
N TRP A 5 -6.15 28.14 19.62
CA TRP A 5 -4.98 28.56 18.87
C TRP A 5 -3.70 27.82 19.32
N VAL A 6 -3.51 27.66 20.62
CA VAL A 6 -2.38 26.91 21.18
C VAL A 6 -2.48 25.42 20.79
N LEU A 7 -3.67 24.82 20.90
CA LEU A 7 -3.89 23.43 20.50
C LEU A 7 -3.69 23.23 19.00
N SER A 8 -4.19 24.14 18.16
CA SER A 8 -3.99 24.10 16.70
C SER A 8 -2.52 24.26 16.32
N SER A 9 -1.78 25.14 17.02
CA SER A 9 -0.36 25.37 16.79
C SER A 9 0.53 24.23 17.28
N ILE A 10 0.16 23.56 18.37
CA ILE A 10 0.87 22.36 18.84
C ILE A 10 0.57 21.18 17.91
N ALA A 11 -0.68 21.03 17.48
CA ALA A 11 -1.07 19.95 16.57
C ALA A 11 -0.39 20.06 15.20
N SER A 12 -0.23 21.28 14.66
CA SER A 12 0.38 21.50 13.34
C SER A 12 1.85 21.08 13.28
N SER A 13 2.59 21.12 14.38
CA SER A 13 4.00 20.72 14.46
C SER A 13 4.21 19.34 15.06
N ALA A 14 3.38 18.93 16.03
CA ALA A 14 3.45 17.61 16.64
C ALA A 14 3.10 16.49 15.64
N ILE A 15 2.13 16.69 14.74
CA ILE A 15 1.72 15.64 13.80
C ILE A 15 2.85 15.32 12.78
N PRO A 16 3.47 16.30 12.09
CA PRO A 16 4.63 16.03 11.24
C PRO A 16 5.82 15.42 11.99
N ALA A 17 6.11 15.88 13.22
CA ALA A 17 7.17 15.30 14.06
C ALA A 17 6.90 13.83 14.39
N TRP A 18 5.65 13.52 14.73
CA TRP A 18 5.22 12.14 14.98
C TRP A 18 5.31 11.27 13.72
N LEU A 19 4.88 11.78 12.56
CA LEU A 19 5.01 11.07 11.27
C LEU A 19 6.47 10.79 10.95
N LEU A 20 7.36 11.76 11.16
CA LEU A 20 8.80 11.58 10.95
C LEU A 20 9.35 10.45 11.82
N PHE A 21 9.02 10.43 13.12
CA PHE A 21 9.40 9.36 14.03
C PHE A 21 8.88 7.98 13.59
N LEU A 22 7.60 7.92 13.21
CA LEU A 22 6.97 6.68 12.75
C LEU A 22 7.63 6.13 11.49
N TYR A 23 7.79 6.95 10.45
CA TYR A 23 8.38 6.50 9.18
C TYR A 23 9.86 6.14 9.31
N THR A 24 10.60 6.82 10.19
CA THR A 24 11.98 6.45 10.53
C THR A 24 12.04 5.04 11.14
N THR A 25 11.15 4.76 12.09
CA THR A 25 11.09 3.45 12.74
C THR A 25 10.67 2.33 11.77
N LEU A 26 9.72 2.62 10.86
CA LEU A 26 9.30 1.68 9.82
C LEU A 26 10.41 1.39 8.82
N ALA A 27 11.10 2.42 8.33
CA ALA A 27 12.24 2.26 7.43
C ALA A 27 13.34 1.42 8.10
N LEU A 28 13.67 1.70 9.35
CA LEU A 28 14.68 0.94 10.10
C LEU A 28 14.29 -0.53 10.29
N ARG A 29 13.03 -0.79 10.68
CA ARG A 29 12.49 -2.16 10.80
C ARG A 29 12.58 -2.93 9.49
N GLU A 30 12.18 -2.32 8.37
CA GLU A 30 12.20 -2.98 7.07
C GLU A 30 13.62 -3.23 6.56
N ASN A 31 14.56 -2.32 6.83
CA ASN A 31 15.98 -2.55 6.52
C ASN A 31 16.54 -3.73 7.32
N ILE A 32 16.24 -3.83 8.62
CA ILE A 32 16.66 -4.97 9.45
C ILE A 32 16.06 -6.29 8.90
N LEU A 33 14.78 -6.29 8.53
CA LEU A 33 14.14 -7.48 7.95
C LEU A 33 14.78 -7.87 6.62
N ARG A 34 15.12 -6.89 5.77
CA ARG A 34 15.81 -7.13 4.49
C ARG A 34 17.19 -7.73 4.70
N VAL A 35 17.98 -7.23 5.65
CA VAL A 35 19.30 -7.79 6.01
C VAL A 35 19.16 -9.22 6.55
N ASN A 36 18.07 -9.50 7.26
CA ASN A 36 17.76 -10.85 7.75
C ASN A 36 17.20 -11.82 6.68
N GLY A 37 17.18 -11.41 5.41
CA GLY A 37 16.77 -12.26 4.29
C GLY A 37 15.27 -12.27 3.99
N SER A 38 14.48 -11.34 4.57
CA SER A 38 13.09 -11.16 4.18
C SER A 38 13.00 -10.50 2.78
N ASP A 39 12.20 -11.09 1.88
CA ASP A 39 11.97 -10.57 0.53
C ASP A 39 10.95 -9.41 0.55
N ILE A 40 11.45 -8.21 0.83
CA ILE A 40 10.67 -6.96 0.85
C ILE A 40 10.86 -6.24 -0.48
N ARG A 41 9.76 -5.85 -1.13
CA ARG A 41 9.82 -5.05 -2.36
C ARG A 41 10.58 -3.74 -2.09
N PRO A 42 11.61 -3.41 -2.89
CA PRO A 42 12.40 -2.19 -2.72
C PRO A 42 11.57 -0.90 -2.72
N TRP A 43 10.42 -0.89 -3.41
CA TRP A 43 9.51 0.27 -3.44
C TRP A 43 9.03 0.69 -2.06
N TRP A 44 8.68 -0.25 -1.16
CA TRP A 44 8.14 0.12 0.16
C TRP A 44 9.19 0.79 1.04
N ILE A 45 10.44 0.34 0.94
CA ILE A 45 11.57 0.99 1.61
C ILE A 45 11.75 2.41 1.06
N LEU A 46 11.72 2.59 -0.26
CA LEU A 46 11.79 3.92 -0.90
C LEU A 46 10.61 4.81 -0.50
N HIS A 47 9.40 4.26 -0.44
CA HIS A 47 8.18 4.96 0.00
C HIS A 47 8.36 5.53 1.41
N HIS A 48 8.87 4.74 2.36
CA HIS A 48 9.10 5.23 3.73
C HIS A 48 10.12 6.35 3.77
N TYR A 49 11.20 6.27 2.99
CA TYR A 49 12.18 7.37 2.91
C TYR A 49 11.58 8.64 2.30
N CYS A 50 10.77 8.53 1.24
CA CYS A 50 10.04 9.67 0.68
C CYS A 50 9.06 10.26 1.70
N ALA A 51 8.37 9.43 2.47
CA ALA A 51 7.46 9.88 3.52
C ALA A 51 8.18 10.57 4.70
N MET A 52 9.37 10.08 5.09
CA MET A 52 10.25 10.78 6.04
C MET A 52 10.65 12.15 5.52
N LEU A 53 11.06 12.24 4.25
CA LEU A 53 11.45 13.50 3.62
C LEU A 53 10.27 14.48 3.58
N MET A 54 9.07 14.03 3.23
CA MET A 54 7.86 14.86 3.25
C MET A 54 7.53 15.34 4.67
N ALA A 55 7.60 14.46 5.68
CA ALA A 55 7.37 14.85 7.07
C ALA A 55 8.39 15.90 7.57
N LEU A 56 9.66 15.78 7.14
CA LEU A 56 10.70 16.76 7.42
C LEU A 56 10.40 18.11 6.74
N ILE A 57 10.02 18.09 5.46
CA ILE A 57 9.64 19.31 4.72
C ILE A 57 8.40 19.97 5.37
N SER A 58 7.43 19.19 5.82
CA SER A 58 6.25 19.70 6.55
C SER A 58 6.60 20.34 7.89
N LEU A 59 7.64 19.87 8.59
CA LEU A 59 8.15 20.52 9.81
C LEU A 59 8.78 21.89 9.51
N THR A 60 9.45 22.03 8.36
CA THR A 60 10.04 23.33 7.96
C THR A 60 9.00 24.39 7.61
N TRP A 61 7.71 24.03 7.62
CA TRP A 61 6.60 24.91 7.31
C TRP A 61 6.13 25.76 8.49
N GLU A 62 6.72 25.61 9.69
CA GLU A 62 6.35 26.43 10.86
C GLU A 62 6.42 27.93 10.54
N ILE A 63 5.24 28.54 10.55
CA ILE A 63 4.96 29.86 10.01
C ILE A 63 5.42 30.91 11.02
N LYS A 64 6.61 31.47 10.82
CA LYS A 64 7.02 32.72 11.46
C LYS A 64 6.90 33.88 10.47
N GLY A 65 5.74 34.56 10.46
CA GLY A 65 5.64 35.98 10.07
C GLY A 65 5.53 36.37 8.58
N SER A 66 4.95 35.55 7.70
CA SER A 66 4.77 35.91 6.27
C SER A 66 3.32 36.32 5.94
N PRO A 67 3.05 37.40 5.18
CA PRO A 67 1.69 37.93 4.91
C PRO A 67 0.74 36.97 4.17
N ASP A 68 1.23 35.87 3.58
CA ASP A 68 0.46 34.84 2.86
C ASP A 68 0.05 33.61 3.71
N CYS A 69 -0.10 33.77 5.04
CA CYS A 69 -0.41 32.69 5.98
C CYS A 69 -1.61 31.81 5.59
N ALA A 70 -2.70 32.40 5.07
CA ALA A 70 -3.94 31.66 4.83
C ALA A 70 -3.82 30.59 3.72
N ARG A 71 -3.11 30.89 2.63
CA ARG A 71 -2.86 29.93 1.54
C ARG A 71 -1.90 28.83 1.97
N LYS A 72 -0.84 29.21 2.70
CA LYS A 72 0.16 28.27 3.24
C LYS A 72 -0.49 27.29 4.23
N GLN A 73 -1.34 27.80 5.12
CA GLN A 73 -2.05 27.00 6.11
C GLN A 73 -3.02 26.00 5.46
N ARG A 74 -3.75 26.42 4.42
CA ARG A 74 -4.64 25.52 3.68
C ARG A 74 -3.90 24.40 2.97
N GLY A 75 -2.71 24.66 2.41
CA GLY A 75 -1.86 23.63 1.80
C GLY A 75 -1.36 22.59 2.81
N VAL A 76 -0.89 23.06 3.98
CA VAL A 76 -0.45 22.19 5.08
C VAL A 76 -1.60 21.37 5.64
N GLU A 77 -2.78 21.98 5.83
CA GLU A 77 -3.98 21.30 6.32
C GLU A 77 -4.45 20.21 5.35
N LEU A 78 -4.47 20.49 4.04
CA LEU A 78 -4.80 19.49 3.01
C LEU A 78 -3.80 18.32 3.02
N PHE A 79 -2.51 18.61 3.12
CA PHE A 79 -1.47 17.58 3.22
C PHE A 79 -1.63 16.73 4.49
N LEU A 80 -1.89 17.36 5.63
CA LEU A 80 -2.02 16.68 6.92
C LEU A 80 -3.28 15.81 6.97
N CYS A 81 -4.40 16.33 6.47
CA CYS A 81 -5.65 15.57 6.33
C CYS A 81 -5.44 14.36 5.42
N TRP A 82 -4.78 14.55 4.28
CA TRP A 82 -4.38 13.44 3.40
C TRP A 82 -3.49 12.42 4.12
N ALA A 83 -2.47 12.87 4.85
CA ALA A 83 -1.54 12.00 5.57
C ALA A 83 -2.25 11.18 6.67
N ILE A 84 -3.24 11.75 7.36
CA ILE A 84 -4.08 11.04 8.35
C ILE A 84 -4.93 9.98 7.67
N MET A 85 -5.60 10.30 6.56
CA MET A 85 -6.38 9.33 5.80
C MET A 85 -5.50 8.18 5.27
N GLN A 86 -4.31 8.51 4.77
CA GLN A 86 -3.31 7.55 4.33
C GLN A 86 -2.84 6.66 5.48
N GLY A 87 -2.61 7.24 6.67
CA GLY A 87 -2.27 6.51 7.89
C GLY A 87 -3.36 5.51 8.30
N PHE A 88 -4.63 5.88 8.17
CA PHE A 88 -5.75 4.97 8.42
C PHE A 88 -5.76 3.77 7.46
N VAL A 89 -5.55 4.01 6.15
CA VAL A 89 -5.40 2.93 5.16
C VAL A 89 -4.20 2.06 5.48
N MET A 90 -3.08 2.63 5.90
CA MET A 90 -1.89 1.87 6.33
C MET A 90 -2.19 0.98 7.55
N MET A 91 -2.99 1.45 8.52
CA MET A 91 -3.44 0.63 9.65
C MET A 91 -4.33 -0.55 9.19
N LEU A 92 -5.24 -0.31 8.24
CA LEU A 92 -6.08 -1.36 7.66
C LEU A 92 -5.25 -2.38 6.86
N GLN A 93 -4.29 -1.92 6.07
CA GLN A 93 -3.33 -2.77 5.35
C GLN A 93 -2.51 -3.61 6.33
N ASN A 94 -2.01 -3.01 7.43
CA ASN A 94 -1.27 -3.70 8.47
C ASN A 94 -2.11 -4.77 9.18
N ARG A 95 -3.38 -4.48 9.50
CA ARG A 95 -4.31 -5.46 10.07
C ARG A 95 -4.53 -6.64 9.11
N TYR A 96 -4.76 -6.34 7.83
CA TYR A 96 -4.98 -7.35 6.79
C TYR A 96 -3.74 -8.24 6.57
N GLN A 97 -2.55 -7.65 6.42
CA GLN A 97 -1.30 -8.40 6.23
C GLN A 97 -0.96 -9.26 7.45
N ARG A 98 -1.15 -8.72 8.66
CA ARG A 98 -0.89 -9.45 9.91
C ARG A 98 -1.82 -10.64 10.08
N GLN A 99 -3.12 -10.48 9.81
CA GLN A 99 -4.07 -11.60 9.82
C GLN A 99 -3.65 -12.71 8.86
N ARG A 100 -3.25 -12.35 7.62
CA ARG A 100 -2.80 -13.32 6.62
C ARG A 100 -1.50 -14.04 7.03
N LEU A 101 -0.56 -13.33 7.66
CA LEU A 101 0.66 -13.93 8.20
C LEU A 101 0.35 -14.96 9.28
N TYR A 102 -0.50 -14.61 10.26
CA TYR A 102 -0.86 -15.54 11.32
C TYR A 102 -1.55 -16.80 10.78
N THR A 103 -2.46 -16.66 9.81
CA THR A 103 -3.08 -17.81 9.15
C THR A 103 -2.04 -18.68 8.46
N ARG A 104 -1.05 -18.11 7.75
CA ARG A 104 0.00 -18.91 7.10
C ARG A 104 0.93 -19.61 8.07
N ILE A 105 1.27 -18.97 9.19
CA ILE A 105 2.09 -19.57 10.25
C ILE A 105 1.34 -20.75 10.87
N ALA A 106 0.04 -20.59 11.17
CA ALA A 106 -0.80 -21.67 11.69
C ALA A 106 -0.94 -22.84 10.70
N LEU A 107 -0.91 -22.56 9.40
CA LEU A 107 -0.91 -23.57 8.33
C LEU A 107 0.47 -24.20 8.07
N GLY A 108 1.53 -23.76 8.77
CA GLY A 108 2.90 -24.24 8.56
C GLY A 108 3.53 -23.83 7.22
N LYS A 109 2.88 -22.92 6.46
CA LYS A 109 3.28 -22.50 5.11
C LYS A 109 4.17 -21.26 5.08
N ALA A 110 4.43 -20.64 6.24
CA ALA A 110 5.30 -19.46 6.34
C ALA A 110 6.10 -19.46 7.65
N LYS A 111 7.35 -19.00 7.57
CA LYS A 111 8.21 -18.74 8.74
C LYS A 111 7.76 -17.44 9.42
N ARG A 112 8.03 -17.28 10.72
CA ARG A 112 7.68 -16.05 11.49
C ARG A 112 8.21 -14.74 10.89
N MET A 113 9.23 -14.79 10.03
CA MET A 113 9.88 -13.63 9.39
C MET A 113 9.53 -13.50 7.90
N ASP A 114 8.62 -14.32 7.38
CA ASP A 114 8.25 -14.29 5.98
C ASP A 114 7.33 -13.09 5.68
N VAL A 115 7.60 -12.41 4.58
CA VAL A 115 6.81 -11.27 4.12
C VAL A 115 5.73 -11.83 3.22
N VAL A 116 4.49 -11.66 3.64
CA VAL A 116 3.35 -12.36 3.04
C VAL A 116 3.00 -11.78 1.67
N TRP A 117 3.70 -12.21 0.64
CA TRP A 117 3.36 -11.97 -0.77
C TRP A 117 3.00 -13.30 -1.43
N GLY A 118 1.88 -13.34 -2.18
CA GLY A 118 1.52 -14.44 -3.09
C GLY A 118 1.24 -15.82 -2.47
N GLU A 119 0.03 -16.37 -2.71
CA GLU A 119 -0.50 -17.74 -2.40
C GLU A 119 -1.68 -17.82 -1.40
N THR A 120 -2.90 -17.77 -1.95
CA THR A 120 -4.07 -18.58 -1.55
C THR A 120 -4.16 -19.07 -0.10
N ALA A 121 -4.54 -18.18 0.84
CA ALA A 121 -5.23 -18.52 2.09
C ALA A 121 -5.74 -17.25 2.82
N GLY A 122 -6.49 -16.39 2.12
CA GLY A 122 -7.12 -15.21 2.73
C GLY A 122 -8.53 -15.05 2.17
N VAL A 123 -9.50 -14.84 3.07
CA VAL A 123 -10.93 -14.68 2.76
C VAL A 123 -11.11 -13.71 1.59
N GLU A 124 -11.76 -14.17 0.52
CA GLU A 124 -11.81 -13.48 -0.78
C GLU A 124 -12.45 -12.08 -0.72
N GLY A 125 -13.27 -11.81 0.30
CA GLY A 125 -14.00 -10.54 0.47
C GLY A 125 -13.17 -9.35 1.00
N GLN A 126 -12.26 -9.56 1.96
CA GLN A 126 -11.58 -8.45 2.64
C GLN A 126 -10.56 -7.73 1.74
N LEU A 127 -9.96 -8.47 0.79
CA LEU A 127 -9.05 -7.90 -0.22
C LEU A 127 -9.78 -7.12 -1.31
N LEU A 128 -11.03 -7.51 -1.59
CA LEU A 128 -11.87 -6.88 -2.63
C LEU A 128 -12.37 -5.50 -2.19
N LEU A 129 -12.50 -5.26 -0.89
CA LEU A 129 -12.84 -3.95 -0.33
C LEU A 129 -11.60 -3.06 -0.14
N LEU A 130 -10.48 -3.64 0.27
CA LEU A 130 -9.23 -2.90 0.48
C LEU A 130 -8.65 -2.37 -0.84
N CYS A 131 -8.66 -3.17 -1.91
CA CYS A 131 -8.10 -2.78 -3.21
C CYS A 131 -8.69 -1.50 -3.84
N PRO A 132 -10.01 -1.33 -3.98
CA PRO A 132 -10.59 -0.10 -4.54
C PRO A 132 -10.32 1.11 -3.64
N LEU A 133 -10.30 0.92 -2.31
CA LEU A 133 -9.95 1.98 -1.37
C LEU A 133 -8.51 2.48 -1.57
N LEU A 134 -7.53 1.57 -1.75
CA LEU A 134 -6.16 1.96 -2.09
C LEU A 134 -6.09 2.76 -3.39
N PHE A 135 -6.80 2.30 -4.42
CA PHE A 135 -6.73 2.91 -5.74
C PHE A 135 -7.32 4.33 -5.75
N LEU A 136 -8.44 4.52 -5.05
CA LEU A 136 -9.04 5.84 -4.84
C LEU A 136 -8.09 6.77 -4.07
N LEU A 137 -7.44 6.26 -3.02
CA LEU A 137 -6.56 7.08 -2.19
C LEU A 137 -5.25 7.46 -2.90
N GLN A 138 -4.72 6.57 -3.76
CA GLN A 138 -3.58 6.85 -4.65
C GLN A 138 -3.93 7.87 -5.74
N GLY A 139 -5.12 7.77 -6.32
CA GLY A 139 -5.62 8.76 -7.27
C GLY A 139 -5.78 10.15 -6.61
N PHE A 140 -6.29 10.16 -5.38
CA PHE A 140 -6.42 11.38 -4.58
C PHE A 140 -5.05 11.96 -4.18
N GLU A 141 -4.07 11.12 -3.83
CA GLU A 141 -2.67 11.51 -3.58
C GLU A 141 -2.09 12.28 -4.76
N GLY A 142 -2.23 11.76 -5.99
CA GLY A 142 -1.78 12.43 -7.20
C GLY A 142 -2.51 13.75 -7.48
N TYR A 143 -3.82 13.79 -7.22
CA TYR A 143 -4.63 15.01 -7.36
C TYR A 143 -4.18 16.12 -6.39
N VAL A 144 -3.92 15.77 -5.12
CA VAL A 144 -3.39 16.71 -4.12
C VAL A 144 -2.00 17.21 -4.54
N GLY A 145 -1.11 16.32 -4.99
CA GLY A 145 0.21 16.70 -5.50
C GLY A 145 0.14 17.67 -6.68
N PHE A 146 -0.77 17.42 -7.64
CA PHE A 146 -1.00 18.32 -8.77
C PHE A 146 -1.55 19.69 -8.34
N LEU A 147 -2.51 19.71 -7.39
CA LEU A 147 -3.08 20.94 -6.87
C LEU A 147 -2.02 21.81 -6.16
N LEU A 148 -1.12 21.19 -5.40
CA LEU A 148 0.01 21.88 -4.76
C LEU A 148 0.96 22.48 -5.81
N LEU A 149 1.28 21.73 -6.87
CA LEU A 149 2.15 22.21 -7.95
C LEU A 149 1.51 23.37 -8.74
N ARG A 150 0.20 23.30 -9.01
CA ARG A 150 -0.56 24.40 -9.62
C ARG A 150 -0.59 25.64 -8.72
N THR A 151 -0.67 25.44 -7.41
CA THR A 151 -0.65 26.56 -6.45
C THR A 151 0.72 27.21 -6.38
N ALA A 152 1.80 26.43 -6.50
CA ALA A 152 3.17 26.94 -6.54
C ALA A 152 3.45 27.76 -7.81
N THR A 153 2.97 27.31 -8.97
CA THR A 153 3.19 28.00 -10.27
C THR A 153 2.38 29.29 -10.44
N THR A 154 1.27 29.43 -9.72
CA THR A 154 0.41 30.64 -9.71
C THR A 154 0.72 31.57 -8.54
N GLY A 155 1.59 31.17 -7.60
CA GLY A 155 2.07 32.00 -6.52
C GLY A 155 3.20 32.91 -6.98
N VAL A 156 3.19 34.18 -6.55
CA VAL A 156 4.20 35.19 -6.93
C VAL A 156 5.59 34.88 -6.36
N ILE A 157 5.67 33.98 -5.36
CA ILE A 157 6.92 33.42 -4.84
C ILE A 157 6.71 31.90 -4.64
N PRO A 158 7.20 31.04 -5.55
CA PRO A 158 7.14 29.59 -5.35
C PRO A 158 8.13 29.21 -4.24
N GLU A 159 7.63 28.97 -3.05
CA GLU A 159 8.41 28.35 -1.98
C GLU A 159 8.82 26.94 -2.44
N TRP A 160 10.13 26.67 -2.44
CA TRP A 160 10.68 25.42 -2.95
C TRP A 160 10.10 24.19 -2.23
N GLN A 161 9.69 24.32 -0.96
CA GLN A 161 9.06 23.28 -0.16
C GLN A 161 7.76 22.77 -0.79
N VAL A 162 6.92 23.67 -1.33
CA VAL A 162 5.63 23.33 -1.96
C VAL A 162 5.88 22.54 -3.24
N VAL A 163 6.86 22.98 -4.03
CA VAL A 163 7.25 22.35 -5.29
C VAL A 163 7.78 20.94 -5.05
N VAL A 164 8.73 20.80 -4.12
CA VAL A 164 9.31 19.50 -3.77
C VAL A 164 8.25 18.56 -3.18
N CYS A 165 7.39 19.03 -2.28
CA CYS A 165 6.30 18.23 -1.71
C CYS A 165 5.30 17.78 -2.79
N GLY A 166 4.91 18.66 -3.71
CA GLY A 166 4.02 18.33 -4.83
C GLY A 166 4.61 17.27 -5.77
N ILE A 167 5.90 17.40 -6.11
CA ILE A 167 6.62 16.41 -6.94
C ILE A 167 6.70 15.06 -6.23
N LEU A 168 7.05 15.05 -4.93
CA LEU A 168 7.13 13.81 -4.14
C LEU A 168 5.78 13.10 -4.08
N LEU A 169 4.68 13.81 -3.85
CA LEU A 169 3.32 13.21 -3.84
C LEU A 169 2.95 12.58 -5.19
N ILE A 170 3.27 13.24 -6.31
CA ILE A 170 3.01 12.69 -7.64
C ILE A 170 3.86 11.43 -7.89
N ALA A 171 5.15 11.48 -7.57
CA ALA A 171 6.05 10.34 -7.72
C ALA A 171 5.57 9.13 -6.88
N MET A 172 5.11 9.41 -5.66
CA MET A 172 4.57 8.40 -4.75
C MET A 172 3.26 7.80 -5.25
N ALA A 173 2.33 8.63 -5.74
CA ALA A 173 1.10 8.16 -6.36
C ALA A 173 1.36 7.19 -7.51
N ILE A 174 2.31 7.55 -8.41
CA ILE A 174 2.68 6.71 -9.56
C ILE A 174 3.27 5.37 -9.10
N GLY A 175 4.22 5.38 -8.15
CA GLY A 175 4.85 4.13 -7.72
C GLY A 175 3.94 3.27 -6.84
N ASN A 176 3.04 3.87 -6.05
CA ASN A 176 1.99 3.16 -5.31
C ASN A 176 1.00 2.50 -6.26
N PHE A 177 0.63 3.19 -7.34
CA PHE A 177 -0.21 2.65 -8.40
C PHE A 177 0.47 1.48 -9.11
N ALA A 178 1.71 1.65 -9.57
CA ALA A 178 2.47 0.61 -10.25
C ALA A 178 2.57 -0.67 -9.39
N ASN A 179 2.89 -0.54 -8.10
CA ASN A 179 2.98 -1.69 -7.19
C ASN A 179 1.62 -2.37 -6.95
N THR A 180 0.55 -1.60 -6.90
CA THR A 180 -0.82 -2.13 -6.77
C THR A 180 -1.18 -2.93 -8.01
N VAL A 181 -0.93 -2.38 -9.20
CA VAL A 181 -1.17 -3.06 -10.48
C VAL A 181 -0.32 -4.33 -10.59
N ASP A 182 0.96 -4.29 -10.24
CA ASP A 182 1.83 -5.47 -10.24
C ASP A 182 1.31 -6.59 -9.34
N THR A 183 0.82 -6.22 -8.15
CA THR A 183 0.24 -7.18 -7.20
C THR A 183 -1.03 -7.82 -7.76
N LEU A 184 -1.91 -7.02 -8.39
CA LEU A 184 -3.13 -7.50 -9.02
C LEU A 184 -2.85 -8.37 -10.24
N MET A 185 -1.88 -7.99 -11.07
CA MET A 185 -1.44 -8.77 -12.23
C MET A 185 -0.84 -10.11 -11.80
N ALA A 186 -0.03 -10.14 -10.76
CA ALA A 186 0.47 -11.40 -10.20
C ALA A 186 -0.71 -12.28 -9.75
N LYS A 187 -1.65 -11.72 -8.99
CA LYS A 187 -2.83 -12.44 -8.51
C LYS A 187 -3.71 -12.95 -9.65
N SER A 188 -3.94 -12.17 -10.70
CA SER A 188 -4.76 -12.56 -11.86
C SER A 188 -4.10 -13.69 -12.66
N ARG A 189 -2.76 -13.62 -12.85
CA ARG A 189 -1.97 -14.70 -13.47
C ARG A 189 -2.05 -16.01 -12.69
N PHE A 190 -1.95 -15.97 -11.36
CA PHE A 190 -2.12 -17.16 -10.53
C PHE A 190 -3.55 -17.73 -10.61
N LYS A 191 -4.58 -16.88 -10.55
CA LYS A 191 -5.98 -17.31 -10.70
C LYS A 191 -6.22 -17.95 -12.07
N ALA A 192 -5.63 -17.40 -13.13
CA ALA A 192 -5.69 -17.96 -14.48
C ALA A 192 -4.99 -19.32 -14.58
N LYS A 193 -3.79 -19.48 -13.98
CA LYS A 193 -3.08 -20.77 -13.91
C LYS A 193 -3.90 -21.83 -13.15
N MET A 194 -4.52 -21.46 -12.03
CA MET A 194 -5.40 -22.36 -11.25
C MET A 194 -6.64 -22.77 -12.04
N LYS A 195 -7.30 -21.83 -12.74
CA LYS A 195 -8.45 -22.12 -13.61
C LYS A 195 -8.07 -23.05 -14.76
N LYS A 196 -6.90 -22.85 -15.38
CA LYS A 196 -6.36 -23.71 -16.44
C LYS A 196 -6.04 -25.14 -15.94
N SER A 197 -5.44 -25.27 -14.76
CA SER A 197 -5.15 -26.57 -14.14
C SER A 197 -6.43 -27.32 -13.72
N LYS A 198 -7.46 -26.61 -13.23
CA LYS A 198 -8.76 -27.20 -12.93
C LYS A 198 -9.47 -27.69 -14.20
N SER A 199 -9.56 -26.85 -15.24
CA SER A 199 -10.14 -27.23 -16.54
C SER A 199 -9.44 -28.42 -17.19
N LYS A 200 -8.11 -28.54 -17.07
CA LYS A 200 -7.36 -29.69 -17.59
C LYS A 200 -7.64 -30.99 -16.81
N ARG A 201 -7.88 -30.90 -15.49
CA ARG A 201 -8.30 -32.04 -14.67
C ARG A 201 -9.73 -32.49 -15.01
N ASP A 202 -10.65 -31.54 -15.14
CA ASP A 202 -12.05 -31.82 -15.48
C ASP A 202 -12.16 -32.48 -16.88
N LEU A 203 -11.32 -32.07 -17.85
CA LEU A 203 -11.26 -32.66 -19.19
C LEU A 203 -10.63 -34.08 -19.20
N GLY A 204 -9.63 -34.32 -18.33
CA GLY A 204 -9.01 -35.63 -18.17
C GLY A 204 -9.95 -36.67 -17.53
N THR A 205 -10.85 -36.24 -16.64
CA THR A 205 -11.89 -37.12 -16.06
C THR A 205 -12.98 -37.50 -17.06
N CYS A 206 -13.24 -36.71 -18.10
CA CYS A 206 -14.22 -37.05 -19.14
C CYS A 206 -13.66 -37.94 -20.27
N THR A 207 -12.34 -38.11 -20.37
CA THR A 207 -11.68 -38.83 -21.48
C THR A 207 -11.22 -40.25 -21.12
N SER A 208 -11.57 -40.78 -19.94
CA SER A 208 -11.31 -42.18 -19.60
C SER A 208 -12.47 -43.07 -20.09
N PRO A 209 -12.31 -43.89 -21.14
CA PRO A 209 -13.32 -44.85 -21.55
C PRO A 209 -13.31 -46.01 -20.54
N LYS A 210 -14.48 -46.39 -20.03
CA LYS A 210 -14.66 -47.66 -19.29
C LYS A 210 -14.10 -48.80 -20.15
N GLY A 211 -13.01 -49.41 -19.70
CA GLY A 211 -12.49 -50.65 -20.25
C GLY A 211 -13.51 -51.78 -20.10
N SER A 212 -13.87 -52.34 -21.25
CA SER A 212 -14.49 -53.63 -21.55
C SER A 212 -14.63 -54.65 -20.40
N SER A 213 -15.85 -55.14 -20.24
CA SER A 213 -16.23 -56.37 -19.53
C SER A 213 -15.46 -57.60 -20.02
N PRO A 214 -15.09 -58.56 -19.15
CA PRO A 214 -14.73 -59.90 -19.58
C PRO A 214 -16.02 -60.72 -19.71
N ILE A 215 -16.41 -61.04 -20.94
CA ILE A 215 -17.27 -62.17 -21.25
C ILE A 215 -16.33 -63.20 -21.84
N ASP A 216 -16.04 -64.28 -21.12
CA ASP A 216 -15.58 -65.51 -21.74
C ASP A 216 -16.37 -66.68 -21.16
N SER A 217 -17.21 -67.22 -22.05
CA SER A 217 -17.92 -68.48 -21.91
C SER A 217 -16.94 -69.64 -22.04
N ALA A 218 -16.97 -70.59 -21.12
CA ALA A 218 -16.51 -71.96 -21.40
C ALA A 218 -17.22 -72.96 -20.49
N ALA A 219 -18.39 -73.40 -20.94
CA ALA A 219 -18.90 -74.73 -20.61
C ALA A 219 -18.13 -75.76 -21.45
N ARG A 220 -17.51 -76.76 -20.81
CA ARG A 220 -17.45 -78.14 -21.34
C ARG A 220 -16.79 -79.13 -20.36
N ALA A 221 -17.47 -80.28 -20.28
CA ALA A 221 -17.06 -81.60 -19.79
C ALA A 221 -16.97 -81.78 -18.27
#